data_AF-A0A3B3VVY9-F1
#
_entry.id   AF-A0A3B3VVY9-F1
#
_cell.length_a   1.000
_cell.length_b   1.000
_cell.length_c   1.000
_cell.angle_alpha   90.00
_cell.angle_beta   90.00
_cell.angle_gamma   90.00
#
_symmetry.space_group_name_H-M   'P 1'
#
loop_
_entity.id
_entity.type
_entity.pdbx_description
1 polymer ?
#
loop_
_entity_poly.entity_id
_entity_poly.type
_entity_poly.pdbx_seq_one_letter_code
_entity_poly.pdbx_strand_id
1 'polypeptide(L)'
;MRGNSPPRRFSKTCMKNVFTVLLIFIYLVLTAVAIFLAYQTISDFLNKLSQPVMSVSYKEVDSFSPPGIALFPDGAQLLSCKHHYHDNIPPLVDPGTPQEGDCEITEVTYFGPFTERKQKRAVVVRGPSDVKNKELIFMQFSQNETQEDFSAISYMLFAKFSDLIESANKSEFMRDCERNYSMWTFSGGFRTWVKMSLVKTSGRRSEAVEFRQESGVVKFNDKRSESEQTVQLFFVVFEWRDPYIQEIRLIVTANPWSSIGILCVVFMALFKAANFAKLTIKWIIKMRKRHLKHKARELNSIS
;
A
#
# COMPACT_ATOMS: atom_id res chain seq x y z
N MET A 1 -46.22 23.47 61.14
CA MET A 1 -45.32 24.40 60.42
C MET A 1 -43.90 24.24 60.92
N ARG A 2 -42.95 24.45 60.00
CA ARG A 2 -41.48 24.54 60.16
C ARG A 2 -40.72 23.23 60.37
N GLY A 3 -40.22 22.74 59.23
CA GLY A 3 -39.27 21.65 59.13
C GLY A 3 -37.89 22.02 59.64
N ASN A 4 -37.14 20.98 59.97
CA ASN A 4 -35.75 21.06 60.38
C ASN A 4 -34.98 19.98 59.60
N SER A 5 -34.60 20.32 58.37
CA SER A 5 -33.63 19.55 57.60
C SER A 5 -32.22 19.92 58.09
N PRO A 6 -31.39 18.96 58.54
CA PRO A 6 -29.99 19.27 58.82
C PRO A 6 -29.28 19.61 57.50
N PRO A 7 -28.36 20.59 57.49
CA PRO A 7 -27.75 21.06 56.27
C PRO A 7 -26.84 19.98 55.70
N ARG A 8 -26.90 19.81 54.37
CA ARG A 8 -25.95 19.06 53.55
C ARG A 8 -24.51 19.42 53.95
N ARG A 9 -23.89 18.69 54.88
CA ARG A 9 -22.43 18.49 54.89
C ARG A 9 -22.09 17.55 53.73
N PHE A 10 -22.33 18.01 52.50
CA PHE A 10 -21.73 17.38 51.33
C PHE A 10 -20.22 17.47 51.54
N SER A 11 -19.60 16.32 51.76
CA SER A 11 -18.22 16.14 52.14
C SER A 11 -17.29 17.02 51.30
N LYS A 12 -16.71 18.08 51.89
CA LYS A 12 -15.67 18.92 51.26
C LYS A 12 -14.55 18.05 50.66
N THR A 13 -14.27 16.90 51.27
CA THR A 13 -13.31 15.89 50.81
C THR A 13 -13.77 15.20 49.54
N CYS A 14 -15.04 14.81 49.43
CA CYS A 14 -15.61 14.23 48.22
C CYS A 14 -15.56 15.24 47.06
N MET A 15 -15.95 16.49 47.32
CA MET A 15 -15.87 17.57 46.33
C MET A 15 -14.43 17.84 45.88
N LYS A 16 -13.47 17.88 46.80
CA LYS A 16 -12.04 18.04 46.49
C LYS A 16 -11.51 16.86 45.66
N ASN A 17 -11.92 15.64 45.96
CA ASN A 17 -11.52 14.45 45.21
C ASN A 17 -12.10 14.47 43.79
N VAL A 18 -13.38 14.82 43.64
CA VAL A 18 -14.02 14.97 42.32
C VAL A 18 -13.33 16.07 41.50
N PHE A 19 -13.03 17.22 42.09
CA PHE A 19 -12.28 18.28 41.41
C PHE A 19 -10.85 17.84 41.05
N THR A 20 -10.19 17.06 41.91
CA THR A 20 -8.84 16.54 41.62
C THR A 20 -8.87 15.57 40.45
N VAL A 21 -9.83 14.65 40.41
CA VAL A 21 -10.03 13.72 39.30
C VAL A 21 -10.37 14.48 38.01
N LEU A 22 -11.26 15.47 38.08
CA LEU A 22 -11.60 16.32 36.95
C LEU A 22 -10.37 17.05 36.39
N LEU A 23 -9.54 17.63 37.27
CA LEU A 23 -8.30 18.28 36.87
C LEU A 23 -7.34 17.29 36.18
N ILE A 24 -7.19 16.07 36.68
CA ILE A 24 -6.38 15.03 36.04
C ILE A 24 -6.88 14.78 34.62
N PHE A 25 -8.19 14.61 34.41
CA PHE A 25 -8.75 14.42 33.07
C PHE A 25 -8.50 15.63 32.16
N ILE A 26 -8.68 16.86 32.66
CA ILE A 26 -8.38 18.08 31.89
C ILE A 26 -6.91 18.08 31.47
N TYR A 27 -5.98 17.77 32.36
CA TYR A 27 -4.55 17.70 32.03
C TYR A 27 -4.22 16.59 31.03
N LEU A 28 -4.86 15.42 31.14
CA LEU A 28 -4.69 14.34 30.18
C LEU A 28 -5.19 14.74 28.79
N VAL A 29 -6.35 15.37 28.70
CA VAL A 29 -6.92 15.87 27.44
C VAL A 29 -6.02 16.94 26.83
N LEU A 30 -5.57 17.93 27.61
CA LEU A 30 -4.66 18.96 27.12
C LEU A 30 -3.34 18.36 26.60
N THR A 31 -2.81 17.36 27.30
CA THR A 31 -1.59 16.66 26.88
C THR A 31 -1.83 15.87 25.58
N ALA A 32 -2.96 15.17 25.47
CA ALA A 32 -3.33 14.45 24.26
C ALA A 32 -3.48 15.40 23.05
N VAL A 33 -4.12 16.56 23.23
CA VAL A 33 -4.25 17.58 22.18
C VAL A 33 -2.87 18.11 21.75
N ALA A 34 -1.97 18.39 22.71
CA ALA A 34 -0.63 18.85 22.39
C ALA A 34 0.18 17.81 21.59
N ILE A 35 0.12 16.54 21.98
CA ILE A 35 0.78 15.44 21.26
C ILE A 35 0.16 15.27 19.87
N PHE A 36 -1.17 15.36 19.75
CA PHE A 36 -1.87 15.26 18.47
C PHE A 36 -1.45 16.37 17.50
N LEU A 37 -1.37 17.62 17.97
CA LEU A 37 -0.91 18.75 17.16
C LEU A 37 0.56 18.59 16.73
N ALA A 38 1.43 18.11 17.62
CA ALA A 38 2.82 17.82 17.29
C ALA A 38 2.91 16.71 16.22
N TYR A 39 2.13 15.63 16.38
CA TYR A 39 2.06 14.54 15.42
C TYR A 39 1.56 15.01 14.04
N GLN A 40 0.49 15.79 13.99
CA GLN A 40 -0.03 16.40 12.76
C GLN A 40 1.05 17.25 12.07
N THR A 41 1.75 18.10 12.83
CA THR A 41 2.81 18.96 12.29
C THR A 41 3.96 18.14 11.69
N ILE A 42 4.36 17.04 12.34
CA ILE A 42 5.39 16.13 11.82
C ILE A 42 4.91 15.44 10.55
N SER A 43 3.68 14.93 10.54
CA SER A 43 3.08 14.29 9.37
C SER A 43 3.04 15.25 8.18
N ASP A 44 2.59 16.47 8.39
CA ASP A 44 2.53 17.51 7.35
C ASP A 44 3.90 17.93 6.85
N PHE A 45 4.91 17.97 7.73
CA PHE A 45 6.29 18.21 7.33
C PHE A 45 6.83 17.08 6.46
N LEU A 46 6.62 15.82 6.86
CA LEU A 46 7.05 14.65 6.10
C LEU A 46 6.37 14.57 4.73
N ASN A 47 5.11 14.98 4.63
CA ASN A 47 4.39 15.09 3.37
C ASN A 47 4.98 16.13 2.40
N LYS A 48 5.78 17.08 2.90
CA LYS A 48 6.46 18.11 2.07
C LYS A 48 7.84 17.66 1.59
N LEU A 49 8.40 16.58 2.13
CA LEU A 49 9.68 16.02 1.66
C LEU A 49 9.49 15.31 0.30
N SER A 50 10.49 15.40 -0.57
CA SER A 50 10.43 14.81 -1.91
C SER A 50 10.53 13.28 -1.90
N GLN A 51 11.35 12.72 -1.00
CA GLN A 51 11.61 11.28 -0.88
C GLN A 51 11.66 10.86 0.59
N PRO A 52 10.52 10.85 1.29
CA PRO A 52 10.47 10.40 2.67
C PRO A 52 10.69 8.88 2.76
N VAL A 53 11.24 8.44 3.89
CA VAL A 53 11.38 7.00 4.18
C VAL A 53 10.00 6.38 4.39
N MET A 54 9.72 5.31 3.65
CA MET A 54 8.47 4.58 3.71
C MET A 54 8.64 3.29 4.51
N SER A 55 7.58 2.88 5.19
CA SER A 55 7.43 1.57 5.83
C SER A 55 6.60 0.65 4.96
N VAL A 56 6.89 -0.64 5.05
CA VAL A 56 6.14 -1.70 4.38
C VAL A 56 5.28 -2.42 5.41
N SER A 57 4.02 -2.66 5.06
CA SER A 57 3.10 -3.50 5.83
C SER A 57 2.37 -4.45 4.89
N TYR A 58 2.14 -5.68 5.33
CA TYR A 58 1.38 -6.67 4.57
C TYR A 58 -0.03 -6.76 5.15
N LYS A 59 -1.03 -6.61 4.28
CA LYS A 59 -2.44 -6.75 4.64
C LYS A 59 -3.00 -7.98 3.94
N GLU A 60 -3.43 -8.96 4.74
CA GLU A 60 -4.12 -10.14 4.21
C GLU A 60 -5.48 -9.74 3.64
N VAL A 61 -5.84 -10.32 2.51
CA VAL A 61 -7.13 -10.14 1.85
C VAL A 61 -7.73 -11.48 1.48
N ASP A 62 -9.04 -11.60 1.66
CA ASP A 62 -9.77 -12.83 1.32
C ASP A 62 -9.93 -13.00 -0.19
N SER A 63 -10.07 -11.89 -0.91
CA SER A 63 -10.21 -11.83 -2.36
C SER A 63 -9.66 -10.51 -2.89
N PHE A 64 -9.04 -10.52 -4.05
CA PHE A 64 -8.60 -9.32 -4.75
C PHE A 64 -9.72 -8.79 -5.64
N SER A 65 -9.73 -7.47 -5.86
CA SER A 65 -10.47 -6.93 -7.00
C SER A 65 -9.85 -7.52 -8.28
N PRO A 66 -10.66 -8.03 -9.23
CA PRO A 66 -10.13 -8.61 -10.46
C PRO A 66 -9.25 -7.59 -11.19
N PRO A 67 -7.96 -7.88 -11.42
CA PRO A 67 -7.09 -6.97 -12.12
C PRO A 67 -7.43 -6.97 -13.60
N GLY A 68 -7.14 -5.87 -14.30
CA GLY A 68 -7.21 -5.85 -15.75
C GLY A 68 -5.89 -6.30 -16.35
N ILE A 69 -5.93 -7.36 -17.17
CA ILE A 69 -4.78 -7.87 -17.90
C ILE A 69 -4.87 -7.37 -19.33
N ALA A 70 -4.16 -6.29 -19.65
CA ALA A 70 -4.13 -5.72 -21.00
C ALA A 70 -3.02 -6.37 -21.82
N LEU A 71 -3.39 -7.15 -22.82
CA LEU A 71 -2.46 -7.86 -23.72
C LEU A 71 -2.33 -7.11 -25.04
N PHE A 72 -1.12 -7.08 -25.58
CA PHE A 72 -0.77 -6.42 -26.84
C PHE A 72 -0.28 -7.47 -27.83
N PRO A 73 -1.23 -8.17 -28.50
CA PRO A 73 -0.90 -9.33 -29.31
C PRO A 73 -0.27 -9.01 -30.67
N ASP A 74 -0.27 -7.74 -31.14
CA ASP A 74 0.43 -7.27 -32.35
C ASP A 74 0.35 -8.19 -33.60
N GLY A 75 -0.80 -8.86 -33.79
CA GLY A 75 -1.05 -9.80 -34.89
C GLY A 75 -1.42 -11.21 -34.44
N ALA A 76 -1.12 -11.59 -33.19
CA ALA A 76 -1.59 -12.83 -32.59
C ALA A 76 -3.11 -12.78 -32.32
N GLN A 77 -3.74 -13.95 -32.38
CA GLN A 77 -5.14 -14.15 -32.06
C GLN A 77 -5.26 -14.93 -30.75
N LEU A 78 -6.14 -14.49 -29.86
CA LEU A 78 -6.52 -15.24 -28.67
C LEU A 78 -7.37 -16.46 -29.11
N LEU A 79 -6.89 -17.66 -28.82
CA LEU A 79 -7.54 -18.92 -29.16
C LEU A 79 -8.45 -19.43 -28.04
N SER A 80 -8.03 -19.27 -26.78
CA SER A 80 -8.78 -19.72 -25.62
C SER A 80 -8.43 -18.88 -24.42
N CYS A 81 -9.43 -18.64 -23.56
CA CYS A 81 -9.26 -18.04 -22.26
C CYS A 81 -10.22 -18.72 -21.28
N LYS A 82 -9.69 -19.29 -20.19
CA LYS A 82 -10.50 -19.96 -19.17
C LYS A 82 -9.98 -19.70 -17.77
N HIS A 83 -10.90 -19.50 -16.84
CA HIS A 83 -10.62 -19.53 -15.41
C HIS A 83 -10.57 -20.99 -14.94
N HIS A 84 -9.55 -21.32 -14.16
CA HIS A 84 -9.44 -22.60 -13.48
C HIS A 84 -9.29 -22.36 -11.97
N TYR A 85 -9.73 -23.33 -11.19
CA TYR A 85 -9.64 -23.33 -9.75
C TYR A 85 -8.83 -24.56 -9.31
N HIS A 86 -8.15 -24.45 -8.17
CA HIS A 86 -7.40 -25.54 -7.53
C HIS A 86 -6.13 -26.04 -8.28
N ASP A 87 -5.32 -25.13 -8.84
CA ASP A 87 -4.00 -25.38 -9.48
C ASP A 87 -3.97 -26.36 -10.66
N ASN A 88 -5.10 -26.98 -11.04
CA ASN A 88 -5.12 -28.02 -12.06
C ASN A 88 -5.60 -27.47 -13.40
N ILE A 89 -4.65 -27.16 -14.28
CA ILE A 89 -4.95 -26.88 -15.69
C ILE A 89 -5.00 -28.23 -16.42
N PRO A 90 -6.15 -28.63 -16.99
CA PRO A 90 -6.26 -29.88 -17.74
C PRO A 90 -5.26 -29.89 -18.92
N PRO A 91 -4.83 -31.08 -19.36
CA PRO A 91 -4.01 -31.21 -20.55
C PRO A 91 -4.65 -30.51 -21.76
N LEU A 92 -3.81 -29.90 -22.60
CA LEU A 92 -4.27 -29.26 -23.83
C LEU A 92 -4.88 -30.31 -24.76
N VAL A 93 -6.13 -30.12 -25.13
CA VAL A 93 -6.82 -30.85 -26.20
C VAL A 93 -6.70 -29.97 -27.44
N ASP A 94 -6.11 -30.48 -28.52
CA ASP A 94 -5.96 -29.79 -29.81
C ASP A 94 -5.38 -28.36 -29.72
N PRO A 95 -4.08 -28.23 -29.36
CA PRO A 95 -3.44 -26.92 -29.31
C PRO A 95 -3.44 -26.27 -30.70
N GLY A 96 -3.85 -25.01 -30.80
CA GLY A 96 -3.83 -24.24 -32.05
C GLY A 96 -5.20 -24.05 -32.69
N THR A 97 -6.21 -24.80 -32.26
CA THR A 97 -7.60 -24.53 -32.65
C THR A 97 -8.27 -23.58 -31.66
N PRO A 98 -9.13 -22.65 -32.12
CA PRO A 98 -9.96 -21.84 -31.24
C PRO A 98 -10.84 -22.72 -30.34
N GLN A 99 -10.90 -22.39 -29.05
CA GLN A 99 -11.76 -23.07 -28.09
C GLN A 99 -12.68 -22.06 -27.42
N GLU A 100 -13.87 -22.52 -27.02
CA GLU A 100 -14.80 -21.67 -26.28
C GLU A 100 -14.15 -21.17 -24.98
N GLY A 101 -14.14 -19.85 -24.80
CA GLY A 101 -13.57 -19.18 -23.63
C GLY A 101 -14.65 -18.70 -22.69
N ASP A 102 -14.36 -18.70 -21.39
CA ASP A 102 -15.27 -18.26 -20.31
C ASP A 102 -14.73 -17.00 -19.63
N CYS A 103 -14.09 -16.13 -20.41
CA CYS A 103 -13.48 -14.91 -19.90
C CYS A 103 -14.25 -13.68 -20.34
N GLU A 104 -14.34 -12.71 -19.44
CA GLU A 104 -14.77 -11.35 -19.79
C GLU A 104 -13.62 -10.60 -20.46
N ILE A 105 -13.83 -10.23 -21.72
CA ILE A 105 -12.82 -9.62 -22.58
C ILE A 105 -13.35 -8.29 -23.12
N THR A 106 -12.50 -7.27 -23.16
CA THR A 106 -12.79 -5.97 -23.80
C THR A 106 -11.62 -5.57 -24.67
N GLU A 107 -11.90 -5.30 -25.95
CA GLU A 107 -10.90 -4.76 -26.87
C GLU A 107 -10.91 -3.24 -26.84
N VAL A 108 -9.72 -2.64 -26.75
CA VAL A 108 -9.55 -1.19 -26.72
C VAL A 108 -8.44 -0.80 -27.68
N THR A 109 -8.74 0.15 -28.56
CA THR A 109 -7.78 0.73 -29.48
C THR A 109 -7.46 2.16 -29.04
N TYR A 110 -6.17 2.49 -28.92
CA TYR A 110 -5.72 3.80 -28.46
C TYR A 110 -4.35 4.16 -29.03
N PHE A 111 -3.95 5.42 -28.87
CA PHE A 111 -2.64 5.91 -29.27
C PHE A 111 -1.70 5.90 -28.05
N GLY A 112 -0.56 5.22 -28.19
CA GLY A 112 0.41 5.06 -27.10
C GLY A 112 1.00 6.42 -26.67
N PRO A 113 1.28 6.61 -25.37
CA PRO A 113 1.78 7.87 -24.83
C PRO A 113 3.24 8.17 -25.21
N PHE A 114 4.03 7.15 -25.56
CA PHE A 114 5.46 7.26 -25.86
C PHE A 114 5.79 7.19 -27.36
N THR A 115 4.81 6.82 -28.18
CA THR A 115 4.97 6.66 -29.63
C THR A 115 3.87 7.46 -30.31
N GLU A 116 4.15 8.72 -30.65
CA GLU A 116 3.14 9.74 -30.99
C GLU A 116 2.29 9.46 -32.25
N ARG A 117 2.47 8.33 -32.94
CA ARG A 117 1.74 8.02 -34.19
C ARG A 117 1.38 6.55 -34.41
N LYS A 118 1.62 5.66 -33.43
CA LYS A 118 1.28 4.23 -33.55
C LYS A 118 -0.01 3.94 -32.80
N GLN A 119 -1.05 3.57 -33.55
CA GLN A 119 -2.28 3.03 -32.97
C GLN A 119 -1.99 1.62 -32.44
N LYS A 120 -2.35 1.37 -31.18
CA LYS A 120 -2.18 0.08 -30.51
C LYS A 120 -3.55 -0.54 -30.26
N ARG A 121 -3.62 -1.87 -30.41
CA ARG A 121 -4.80 -2.67 -30.06
C ARG A 121 -4.47 -3.48 -28.80
N ALA A 122 -5.22 -3.24 -27.73
CA ALA A 122 -5.12 -3.98 -26.49
C ALA A 122 -6.33 -4.90 -26.33
N VAL A 123 -6.08 -6.17 -25.99
CA VAL A 123 -7.10 -7.14 -25.57
C VAL A 123 -7.04 -7.19 -24.06
N VAL A 124 -8.05 -6.65 -23.38
CA VAL A 124 -8.09 -6.58 -21.92
C VAL A 124 -8.96 -7.69 -21.38
N VAL A 125 -8.41 -8.50 -20.48
CA VAL A 125 -9.09 -9.64 -19.87
C VAL A 125 -9.25 -9.40 -18.37
N ARG A 126 -10.40 -9.79 -17.81
CA ARG A 126 -10.63 -9.81 -16.37
C ARG A 126 -9.74 -10.90 -15.73
N GLY A 127 -8.79 -10.50 -14.89
CA GLY A 127 -7.91 -11.43 -14.20
C GLY A 127 -8.57 -12.15 -13.02
N PRO A 128 -7.83 -13.06 -12.35
CA PRO A 128 -8.35 -13.82 -11.22
C PRO A 128 -8.53 -12.94 -9.98
N SER A 129 -9.41 -13.35 -9.08
CA SER A 129 -9.81 -12.63 -7.87
C SER A 129 -9.69 -13.47 -6.59
N ASP A 130 -9.96 -14.76 -6.68
CA ASP A 130 -10.06 -15.67 -5.55
C ASP A 130 -8.74 -16.41 -5.30
N VAL A 131 -7.97 -15.92 -4.32
CA VAL A 131 -6.68 -16.53 -3.95
C VAL A 131 -6.87 -17.78 -3.10
N LYS A 132 -7.96 -17.86 -2.33
CA LYS A 132 -8.22 -19.01 -1.45
C LYS A 132 -8.50 -20.27 -2.25
N ASN A 133 -9.28 -20.14 -3.32
CA ASN A 133 -9.56 -21.24 -4.23
C ASN A 133 -8.47 -21.42 -5.32
N LYS A 134 -7.38 -20.65 -5.24
CA LYS A 134 -6.29 -20.64 -6.21
C LYS A 134 -6.82 -20.47 -7.64
N GLU A 135 -7.63 -19.43 -7.83
CA GLU A 135 -8.11 -19.04 -9.13
C GLU A 135 -6.94 -18.60 -10.00
N LEU A 136 -6.86 -19.17 -11.19
CA LEU A 136 -5.91 -18.81 -12.23
C LEU A 136 -6.64 -18.65 -13.54
N ILE A 137 -6.08 -17.83 -14.43
CA ILE A 137 -6.59 -17.66 -15.79
C ILE A 137 -5.55 -18.19 -16.76
N PHE A 138 -5.97 -19.12 -17.61
CA PHE A 138 -5.14 -19.70 -18.65
C PHE A 138 -5.55 -19.15 -20.01
N MET A 139 -4.59 -18.59 -20.73
CA MET A 139 -4.81 -18.02 -22.05
C MET A 139 -3.86 -18.64 -23.07
N GLN A 140 -4.40 -18.88 -24.26
CA GLN A 140 -3.69 -19.41 -25.39
C GLN A 140 -3.82 -18.46 -26.59
N PHE A 141 -2.71 -18.20 -27.26
CA PHE A 141 -2.67 -17.39 -28.48
C PHE A 141 -2.00 -18.16 -29.61
N SER A 142 -2.35 -17.81 -30.83
CA SER A 142 -1.67 -18.22 -32.04
C SER A 142 -1.25 -17.02 -32.87
N GLN A 143 -0.07 -17.10 -33.46
CA GLN A 143 0.39 -16.13 -34.44
C GLN A 143 0.89 -16.87 -35.66
N ASN A 144 0.38 -16.47 -36.82
CA ASN A 144 0.93 -16.92 -38.10
C ASN A 144 2.25 -16.18 -38.35
N GLU A 145 3.15 -16.80 -39.12
CA GLU A 145 4.51 -16.35 -39.41
C GLU A 145 4.77 -14.85 -39.24
N THR A 146 5.68 -14.52 -38.32
CA THR A 146 6.14 -13.15 -38.07
C THR A 146 7.44 -12.88 -38.80
N GLN A 147 7.61 -11.67 -39.32
CA GLN A 147 8.91 -11.16 -39.79
C GLN A 147 9.89 -10.85 -38.64
N GLU A 148 9.42 -10.94 -37.40
CA GLU A 148 10.21 -10.66 -36.20
C GLU A 148 11.03 -11.89 -35.80
N ASP A 149 12.30 -11.66 -35.45
CA ASP A 149 13.23 -12.71 -34.98
C ASP A 149 12.79 -13.35 -33.64
N PHE A 150 11.94 -12.65 -32.88
CA PHE A 150 11.45 -13.08 -31.57
C PHE A 150 9.93 -12.94 -31.48
N SER A 151 9.23 -14.06 -31.37
CA SER A 151 7.78 -14.06 -31.15
C SER A 151 7.47 -13.82 -29.67
N ALA A 152 6.88 -12.66 -29.37
CA ALA A 152 6.56 -12.28 -27.99
C ALA A 152 5.27 -11.43 -27.92
N ILE A 153 4.53 -11.58 -26.83
CA ILE A 153 3.32 -10.78 -26.56
C ILE A 153 3.58 -9.95 -25.32
N SER A 154 3.40 -8.63 -25.44
CA SER A 154 3.51 -7.73 -24.30
C SER A 154 2.20 -7.62 -23.54
N TYR A 155 2.26 -7.32 -22.26
CA TYR A 155 1.09 -7.11 -21.42
C TYR A 155 1.35 -6.07 -20.32
N MET A 156 0.26 -5.53 -19.79
CA MET A 156 0.22 -4.59 -18.67
C MET A 156 -0.85 -5.04 -17.69
N LEU A 157 -0.61 -4.79 -16.41
CA LEU A 157 -1.56 -5.08 -15.34
C LEU A 157 -2.02 -3.76 -14.71
N PHE A 158 -3.33 -3.61 -14.52
CA PHE A 158 -3.90 -2.51 -13.75
C PHE A 158 -4.86 -3.03 -12.68
N ALA A 159 -5.05 -2.23 -11.62
CA ALA A 159 -5.55 -2.70 -10.33
C ALA A 159 -6.96 -3.31 -10.36
N LYS A 160 -7.86 -2.74 -11.17
CA LYS A 160 -9.27 -3.14 -11.20
C LYS A 160 -9.78 -3.11 -12.64
N PHE A 161 -10.28 -4.23 -13.10
CA PHE A 161 -10.94 -4.34 -14.41
C PHE A 161 -12.19 -3.46 -14.50
N SER A 162 -12.93 -3.30 -13.40
CA SER A 162 -14.11 -2.43 -13.32
C SER A 162 -13.79 -0.98 -13.70
N ASP A 163 -12.60 -0.46 -13.34
CA ASP A 163 -12.23 0.92 -13.62
C ASP A 163 -12.18 1.19 -15.14
N LEU A 164 -11.84 0.18 -15.95
CA LEU A 164 -11.91 0.27 -17.41
C LEU A 164 -13.36 0.25 -17.90
N ILE A 165 -14.19 -0.65 -17.37
CA ILE A 165 -15.59 -0.82 -17.79
C ILE A 165 -16.42 0.42 -17.46
N GLU A 166 -16.21 1.00 -16.28
CA GLU A 166 -16.90 2.19 -15.78
C GLU A 166 -16.31 3.50 -16.35
N SER A 167 -15.13 3.45 -16.97
CA SER A 167 -14.52 4.64 -17.57
C SER A 167 -15.36 5.20 -18.72
N ALA A 168 -15.57 6.52 -18.71
CA ALA A 168 -16.25 7.22 -19.81
C ALA A 168 -15.46 7.15 -21.12
N ASN A 169 -14.12 7.12 -21.04
CA ASN A 169 -13.23 7.04 -22.19
C ASN A 169 -12.15 5.96 -21.96
N LYS A 170 -12.42 4.76 -22.48
CA LYS A 170 -11.53 3.59 -22.37
C LYS A 170 -10.15 3.84 -22.98
N SER A 171 -10.09 4.55 -24.11
CA SER A 171 -8.82 4.83 -24.81
C SER A 171 -7.92 5.76 -24.00
N GLU A 172 -8.49 6.76 -23.33
CA GLU A 172 -7.75 7.66 -22.43
C GLU A 172 -7.30 6.93 -21.17
N PHE A 173 -8.18 6.12 -20.57
CA PHE A 173 -7.82 5.28 -19.43
C PHE A 173 -6.62 4.36 -19.75
N MET A 174 -6.65 3.68 -20.89
CA MET A 174 -5.55 2.80 -21.33
C MET A 174 -4.25 3.57 -21.56
N ARG A 175 -4.33 4.77 -22.14
CA ARG A 175 -3.16 5.64 -22.34
C ARG A 175 -2.53 6.06 -21.00
N ASP A 176 -3.35 6.38 -20.01
CA ASP A 176 -2.87 6.76 -18.68
C ASP A 176 -2.33 5.55 -17.89
N CYS A 177 -2.92 4.37 -18.10
CA CYS A 177 -2.38 3.13 -17.56
C CYS A 177 -0.98 2.85 -18.12
N GLU A 178 -0.74 2.96 -19.42
CA GLU A 178 0.58 2.73 -20.02
C GLU A 178 1.64 3.73 -19.53
N ARG A 179 1.23 4.94 -19.10
CA ARG A 179 2.15 5.91 -18.47
C ARG A 179 2.57 5.53 -17.06
N ASN A 180 1.67 4.90 -16.32
CA ASN A 180 1.80 4.72 -14.87
C ASN A 180 2.21 3.29 -14.48
N TYR A 181 1.85 2.29 -15.27
CA TYR A 181 2.11 0.89 -15.00
C TYR A 181 3.26 0.36 -15.86
N SER A 182 3.96 -0.65 -15.33
CA SER A 182 5.00 -1.34 -16.08
C SER A 182 4.42 -2.29 -17.12
N MET A 183 5.15 -2.43 -18.22
CA MET A 183 4.89 -3.40 -19.28
C MET A 183 5.81 -4.60 -19.10
N TRP A 184 5.28 -5.79 -19.34
CA TRP A 184 6.02 -7.04 -19.36
C TRP A 184 5.76 -7.80 -20.65
N THR A 185 6.52 -8.87 -20.90
CA THR A 185 6.43 -9.64 -22.13
C THR A 185 6.59 -11.12 -21.82
N PHE A 186 5.83 -11.97 -22.51
CA PHE A 186 6.03 -13.43 -22.51
C PHE A 186 6.33 -13.94 -23.92
N SER A 187 7.16 -14.97 -23.98
CA SER A 187 7.65 -15.54 -25.23
C SER A 187 6.74 -16.66 -25.74
N GLY A 188 6.67 -16.82 -27.06
CA GLY A 188 6.03 -17.97 -27.70
C GLY A 188 6.85 -19.25 -27.53
N GLY A 189 6.20 -20.42 -27.66
CA GLY A 189 6.84 -21.74 -27.54
C GLY A 189 7.07 -22.21 -26.09
N PHE A 190 6.67 -21.39 -25.11
CA PHE A 190 6.71 -21.70 -23.71
C PHE A 190 5.35 -21.43 -23.05
N ARG A 191 5.08 -22.14 -21.96
CA ARG A 191 4.07 -21.77 -20.98
C ARG A 191 4.71 -20.87 -19.94
N THR A 192 4.26 -19.62 -19.90
CA THR A 192 4.69 -18.63 -18.92
C THR A 192 3.68 -18.57 -17.79
N TRP A 193 4.11 -18.91 -16.58
CA TRP A 193 3.33 -18.84 -15.37
C TRP A 193 3.67 -17.54 -14.65
N VAL A 194 2.72 -16.61 -14.59
CA VAL A 194 2.88 -15.27 -14.01
C VAL A 194 2.20 -15.24 -12.66
N LYS A 195 3.01 -15.22 -11.60
CA LYS A 195 2.54 -15.03 -10.23
C LYS A 195 2.58 -13.55 -9.89
N MET A 196 1.42 -12.94 -9.75
CA MET A 196 1.29 -11.50 -9.47
C MET A 196 1.10 -11.23 -7.98
N SER A 197 1.61 -10.10 -7.53
CA SER A 197 1.42 -9.55 -6.19
C SER A 197 1.20 -8.05 -6.29
N LEU A 198 0.32 -7.51 -5.44
CA LEU A 198 -0.12 -6.12 -5.52
C LEU A 198 0.61 -5.25 -4.49
N VAL A 199 1.21 -4.17 -4.97
CA VAL A 199 1.84 -3.14 -4.14
C VAL A 199 1.02 -1.86 -4.23
N LYS A 200 0.60 -1.34 -3.08
CA LYS A 200 -0.09 -0.05 -2.95
C LYS A 200 0.82 0.92 -2.23
N THR A 201 1.16 2.01 -2.90
CA THR A 201 2.00 3.07 -2.35
C THR A 201 1.15 4.30 -2.08
N SER A 202 0.96 4.65 -0.81
CA SER A 202 0.24 5.87 -0.44
C SER A 202 1.19 7.07 -0.57
N GLY A 203 1.03 7.85 -1.65
CA GLY A 203 1.84 9.04 -1.92
C GLY A 203 1.24 10.34 -1.37
N ARG A 204 1.87 11.47 -1.75
CA ARG A 204 1.54 12.84 -1.31
C ARG A 204 0.11 13.31 -1.63
N ARG A 205 -0.49 12.77 -2.71
CA ARG A 205 -1.81 13.19 -3.24
C ARG A 205 -2.63 12.06 -3.85
N SER A 206 -1.98 10.98 -4.28
CA SER A 206 -2.63 9.83 -4.89
C SER A 206 -2.03 8.54 -4.34
N GLU A 207 -2.87 7.52 -4.28
CA GLU A 207 -2.42 6.15 -4.14
C GLU A 207 -1.90 5.69 -5.50
N ALA A 208 -0.64 5.26 -5.54
CA ALA A 208 -0.07 4.59 -6.70
C ALA A 208 -0.20 3.08 -6.48
N VAL A 209 -0.51 2.35 -7.54
CA VAL A 209 -0.59 0.90 -7.52
C VAL A 209 0.43 0.35 -8.49
N GLU A 210 1.13 -0.69 -8.08
CA GLU A 210 2.13 -1.37 -8.88
C GLU A 210 1.97 -2.88 -8.72
N PHE A 211 2.20 -3.63 -9.79
CA PHE A 211 2.22 -5.08 -9.75
C PHE A 211 3.67 -5.55 -9.71
N ARG A 212 3.97 -6.45 -8.78
CA ARG A 212 5.20 -7.23 -8.78
C ARG A 212 4.88 -8.61 -9.32
N GLN A 213 5.69 -9.09 -10.24
CA GLN A 213 5.49 -10.41 -10.83
C GLN A 213 6.72 -11.29 -10.69
N GLU A 214 6.46 -12.58 -10.51
CA GLU A 214 7.44 -13.64 -10.63
C GLU A 214 6.98 -14.57 -11.75
N SER A 215 7.82 -14.72 -12.79
CA SER A 215 7.53 -15.57 -13.93
C SER A 215 8.29 -16.89 -13.86
N GLY A 216 7.56 -17.99 -13.99
CA GLY A 216 8.12 -19.32 -14.26
C GLY A 216 7.87 -19.70 -15.72
N VAL A 217 8.87 -20.26 -16.40
CA VAL A 217 8.75 -20.61 -17.82
C VAL A 217 8.97 -22.11 -17.99
N VAL A 218 8.05 -22.77 -18.69
CA VAL A 218 8.11 -24.20 -19.00
C VAL A 218 8.02 -24.39 -20.50
N LYS A 219 8.92 -25.19 -21.08
CA LYS A 219 8.91 -25.48 -22.51
C LYS A 219 7.61 -26.20 -22.90
N PHE A 220 6.96 -25.72 -23.95
CA PHE A 220 5.86 -26.45 -24.58
C PHE A 220 6.46 -27.50 -25.53
N ASN A 221 6.22 -28.77 -25.25
CA ASN A 221 6.59 -29.85 -26.15
C ASN A 221 5.48 -30.00 -27.18
N ASP A 222 5.65 -29.31 -28.31
CA ASP A 222 4.70 -29.36 -29.42
C ASP A 222 4.69 -30.76 -30.04
N LYS A 223 3.53 -31.43 -29.98
CA LYS A 223 3.30 -32.77 -30.54
C LYS A 223 2.51 -32.73 -31.85
N ARG A 224 2.18 -31.53 -32.35
CA ARG A 224 1.44 -31.34 -33.60
C ARG A 224 2.28 -31.79 -34.80
N SER A 225 1.61 -32.01 -35.93
CA SER A 225 2.29 -32.36 -37.19
C SER A 225 3.23 -31.23 -37.64
N GLU A 226 4.30 -31.54 -38.38
CA GLU A 226 5.27 -30.52 -38.86
C GLU A 226 4.58 -29.40 -39.68
N SER A 227 3.51 -29.72 -40.40
CA SER A 227 2.68 -28.75 -41.12
C SER A 227 2.02 -27.71 -40.22
N GLU A 228 1.62 -28.09 -39.01
CA GLU A 228 0.94 -27.22 -38.03
C GLU A 228 1.91 -26.46 -37.13
N GLN A 229 3.17 -26.90 -37.06
CA GLN A 229 4.24 -26.25 -36.28
C GLN A 229 4.71 -24.92 -36.89
N THR A 230 4.31 -24.61 -38.11
CA THR A 230 4.50 -23.29 -38.74
C THR A 230 3.79 -22.16 -37.97
N VAL A 231 2.71 -22.49 -37.27
CA VAL A 231 1.96 -21.54 -36.43
C VAL A 231 2.53 -21.53 -35.02
N GLN A 232 3.03 -20.36 -34.60
CA GLN A 232 3.60 -20.17 -33.27
C GLN A 232 2.47 -20.04 -32.23
N LEU A 233 2.58 -20.82 -31.15
CA LEU A 233 1.64 -20.77 -30.03
C LEU A 233 2.26 -20.08 -28.82
N PHE A 234 1.41 -19.36 -28.09
CA PHE A 234 1.77 -18.72 -26.84
C PHE A 234 0.83 -19.18 -25.74
N PHE A 235 1.39 -19.41 -24.57
CA PHE A 235 0.66 -19.90 -23.42
C PHE A 235 1.04 -19.06 -22.20
N VAL A 236 0.05 -18.46 -21.57
CA VAL A 236 0.26 -17.68 -20.36
C VAL A 236 -0.78 -18.04 -19.30
N VAL A 237 -0.33 -18.12 -18.06
CA VAL A 237 -1.18 -18.33 -16.90
C VAL A 237 -0.97 -17.17 -15.94
N PHE A 238 -2.03 -16.50 -15.50
CA PHE A 238 -1.93 -15.51 -14.43
C PHE A 238 -2.60 -16.03 -13.16
N GLU A 239 -1.91 -15.91 -12.04
CA GLU A 239 -2.39 -16.29 -10.71
C GLU A 239 -1.86 -15.33 -9.64
N TRP A 240 -2.56 -15.21 -8.51
CA TRP A 240 -2.04 -14.47 -7.37
C TRP A 240 -0.98 -15.29 -6.62
N ARG A 241 0.17 -14.68 -6.34
CA ARG A 241 1.27 -15.32 -5.60
C ARG A 241 0.91 -15.57 -4.14
N ASP A 242 0.34 -14.55 -3.51
CA ASP A 242 0.06 -14.49 -2.08
C ASP A 242 -1.26 -13.75 -1.78
N PRO A 243 -1.93 -14.07 -0.66
CA PRO A 243 -3.13 -13.36 -0.23
C PRO A 243 -2.81 -12.01 0.44
N TYR A 244 -1.63 -11.43 0.19
CA TYR A 244 -1.15 -10.23 0.88
C TYR A 244 -1.02 -9.06 -0.09
N ILE A 245 -1.69 -7.96 0.23
CA ILE A 245 -1.42 -6.66 -0.40
C ILE A 245 -0.26 -6.01 0.36
N GLN A 246 0.79 -5.64 -0.37
CA GLN A 246 1.90 -4.88 0.18
C GLN A 246 1.53 -3.38 0.20
N GLU A 247 1.31 -2.82 1.40
CA GLU A 247 1.06 -1.39 1.58
C GLU A 247 2.36 -0.67 1.96
N ILE A 248 2.72 0.34 1.17
CA ILE A 248 3.87 1.21 1.37
C ILE A 248 3.34 2.57 1.83
N ARG A 249 3.56 2.92 3.09
CA ARG A 249 3.12 4.19 3.70
C ARG A 249 4.28 4.90 4.37
N LEU A 250 4.15 6.19 4.68
CA LEU A 250 5.18 6.92 5.44
C LEU A 250 5.41 6.23 6.79
N ILE A 251 6.66 6.14 7.26
CA ILE A 251 6.98 5.42 8.52
C ILE A 251 6.17 5.92 9.73
N VAL A 252 5.95 7.24 9.79
CA VAL A 252 5.18 7.89 10.86
C VAL A 252 3.68 7.58 10.75
N THR A 253 3.15 7.47 9.53
CA THR A 253 1.72 7.19 9.30
C THR A 253 1.40 5.70 9.30
N ALA A 254 2.38 4.84 9.00
CA ALA A 254 2.26 3.38 9.08
C ALA A 254 2.18 2.91 10.54
N ASN A 255 2.93 3.55 11.45
CA ASN A 255 2.93 3.23 12.87
C ASN A 255 2.69 4.48 13.74
N PRO A 256 1.45 4.98 13.80
CA PRO A 256 1.12 6.20 14.54
C PRO A 256 1.34 6.03 16.04
N TRP A 257 1.09 4.83 16.58
CA TRP A 257 1.24 4.53 18.01
C TRP A 257 2.69 4.64 18.48
N SER A 258 3.65 4.14 17.69
CA SER A 258 5.08 4.30 18.01
C SER A 258 5.49 5.77 18.02
N SER A 259 5.03 6.54 17.02
CA SER A 259 5.33 7.98 16.92
C SER A 259 4.74 8.77 18.09
N ILE A 260 3.48 8.49 18.46
CA ILE A 260 2.82 9.08 19.63
C ILE A 260 3.56 8.70 20.92
N GLY A 261 3.99 7.43 21.05
CA GLY A 261 4.77 6.97 22.20
C GLY A 261 6.08 7.75 22.37
N ILE A 262 6.81 7.99 21.28
CA ILE A 262 8.03 8.81 21.29
C ILE A 262 7.71 10.24 21.73
N LEU A 263 6.65 10.86 21.19
CA LEU A 263 6.23 12.20 21.59
C LEU A 263 5.89 12.26 23.09
N CYS A 264 5.14 11.29 23.62
CA CYS A 264 4.84 11.19 25.05
C CYS A 264 6.12 11.20 25.91
N VAL A 265 7.13 10.42 25.52
CA VAL A 265 8.42 10.35 26.22
C VAL A 265 9.15 11.68 26.18
N VAL A 266 9.18 12.35 25.02
CA VAL A 266 9.80 13.67 24.86
C VAL A 266 9.11 14.72 25.74
N PHE A 267 7.77 14.79 25.71
CA PHE A 267 7.02 15.72 26.55
C PHE A 267 7.26 15.47 28.04
N MET A 268 7.22 14.21 28.49
CA MET A 268 7.50 13.86 29.88
C MET A 268 8.93 14.20 30.29
N ALA A 269 9.92 13.96 29.42
CA ALA A 269 11.31 14.32 29.67
C ALA A 269 11.49 15.84 29.82
N LEU A 270 10.84 16.63 28.96
CA LEU A 270 10.86 18.10 29.05
C LEU A 270 10.24 18.59 30.37
N PHE A 271 9.09 18.07 30.78
CA PHE A 271 8.48 18.43 32.07
C PHE A 271 9.36 18.04 33.26
N LYS A 272 9.98 16.85 33.21
CA LYS A 272 10.90 16.39 34.27
C LYS A 272 12.15 17.27 34.35
N ALA A 273 12.73 17.63 33.20
CA ALA A 273 13.88 18.53 33.11
C ALA A 273 13.55 19.93 33.66
N ALA A 274 12.37 20.49 33.33
CA ALA A 274 11.93 21.77 33.84
C ALA A 274 11.75 21.76 35.37
N ASN A 275 11.19 20.68 35.93
CA ASN A 275 11.08 20.50 37.38
C ASN A 275 12.44 20.38 38.06
N PHE A 276 13.37 19.64 37.46
CA PHE A 276 14.75 19.54 37.95
C PHE A 276 15.44 20.91 37.93
N ALA A 277 15.32 21.67 36.83
CA ALA A 277 15.88 23.02 36.74
C ALA A 277 15.33 23.95 37.83
N LYS A 278 14.02 23.88 38.12
CA LYS A 278 13.41 24.65 39.23
C LYS A 278 13.99 24.29 40.59
N LEU A 279 14.26 23.01 40.84
CA LEU A 279 14.92 22.54 42.07
C LEU A 279 16.37 23.01 42.14
N THR A 280 17.11 22.91 41.04
CA THR A 280 18.50 23.38 40.93
C THR A 280 18.60 24.88 41.20
N ILE A 281 17.71 25.70 40.63
CA ILE A 281 17.65 27.15 40.90
C ILE A 281 17.40 27.43 42.38
N LYS A 282 16.43 26.73 43.00
CA LYS A 282 16.17 26.87 44.44
C LYS A 282 17.40 26.50 45.28
N TRP A 283 18.11 25.45 44.88
CA TRP A 283 19.32 24.99 45.55
C TRP A 283 20.47 25.99 45.42
N ILE A 284 20.70 26.55 44.23
CA ILE A 284 21.68 27.60 43.97
C ILE A 284 21.38 28.84 44.83
N ILE A 285 20.11 29.29 44.87
CA ILE A 285 19.70 30.42 45.72
C ILE A 285 19.99 30.11 47.20
N LYS A 286 19.68 28.90 47.66
CA LYS A 286 19.93 28.46 49.04
C LYS A 286 21.43 28.43 49.36
N MET A 287 22.26 27.92 48.46
CA MET A 287 23.72 27.93 48.60
C MET A 287 24.28 29.35 48.64
N ARG A 288 23.83 30.23 47.72
CA ARG A 288 24.25 31.64 47.70
C ARG A 288 23.92 32.34 49.01
N LYS A 289 22.72 32.12 49.57
CA LYS A 289 22.33 32.64 50.88
C LYS A 289 23.21 32.09 52.02
N ARG A 290 23.59 30.81 51.96
CA ARG A 290 24.50 30.19 52.94
C ARG A 290 25.92 30.78 52.87
N HIS A 291 26.47 30.93 51.67
CA HIS A 291 27.78 31.57 51.47
C HIS A 291 27.82 33.01 51.97
N LEU A 292 26.79 33.81 51.67
CA LEU A 292 26.69 35.19 52.18
C LEU A 292 26.64 35.24 53.71
N LYS A 293 25.88 34.34 54.35
CA LYS A 293 25.85 34.23 55.82
C LYS A 293 27.19 33.79 56.42
N HIS A 294 27.91 32.88 55.76
CA HIS A 294 29.23 32.44 56.21
C HIS A 294 30.24 33.60 56.13
N LYS A 295 30.29 34.29 54.99
CA LYS A 295 31.17 35.45 54.79
C LYS A 295 30.89 36.57 55.80
N ALA A 296 29.62 36.84 56.13
CA ALA A 296 29.26 37.82 57.15
C ALA A 296 29.70 37.40 58.56
N ARG A 297 29.68 36.10 58.88
CA ARG A 297 30.18 35.59 60.17
C ARG A 297 31.70 35.72 60.29
N GLU A 298 32.44 35.42 59.22
CA GLU A 298 33.91 35.55 59.20
C GLU A 298 34.35 37.02 59.37
N LEU A 299 33.64 37.97 58.73
CA LEU A 299 33.93 39.40 58.89
C LEU A 299 33.64 39.91 60.31
N ASN A 300 32.59 39.41 60.96
CA ASN A 300 32.24 39.82 62.33
C ASN A 300 33.14 39.21 63.42
N SER A 301 33.89 38.13 63.13
CA SER A 301 34.84 37.53 64.07
C SER A 301 36.23 38.18 64.07
N ILE A 302 36.47 39.15 63.17
CA ILE A 302 37.76 39.84 62.99
C ILE A 302 37.70 41.28 63.52
N SER A 303 36.52 41.78 63.91
CA SER A 303 36.32 43.08 64.57
C SER A 303 36.15 42.92 66.08
#